data_AF-A0A495JBX0-F1
#
_entry.id   AF-A0A495JBX0-F1
#
_cell.length_a   1.000
_cell.length_b   1.000
_cell.length_c   1.000
_cell.angle_alpha   90.00
_cell.angle_beta   90.00
_cell.angle_gamma   90.00
#
_symmetry.space_group_name_H-M   'P 1'
#
loop_
_entity.id
_entity.type
_entity.pdbx_description
1 polymer ?
#
loop_
_entity_poly.entity_id
_entity_poly.type
_entity_poly.pdbx_seq_one_letter_code
_entity_poly.pdbx_strand_id
1 'polypeptide(L)'
;MTVLRISIDEENDLKLVKEFLGELPSVKIEEETDVVITETPKAQSASERIKKILEEAKGKDLFKDIEDPSEWQREIRKEWDRDF
;
A
#
# COMPACT_ATOMS: atom_id res chain seq x y z
N MET A 1 -7.45 -33.54 20.87
CA MET A 1 -7.61 -32.85 19.58
C MET A 1 -7.28 -31.40 19.84
N THR A 2 -6.18 -30.91 19.28
CA THR A 2 -5.72 -29.54 19.49
C THR A 2 -5.91 -28.80 18.18
N VAL A 3 -6.68 -27.72 18.20
CA VAL A 3 -6.97 -26.92 17.01
C VAL A 3 -6.16 -25.64 17.12
N LEU A 4 -5.32 -25.39 16.11
CA LEU A 4 -4.55 -24.16 15.98
C LEU A 4 -5.21 -23.29 14.91
N ARG A 5 -5.69 -22.11 15.29
CA ARG A 5 -6.24 -21.13 14.35
C ARG A 5 -5.14 -20.16 13.95
N ILE A 6 -4.83 -20.09 12.66
CA ILE A 6 -3.83 -19.18 12.09
C ILE A 6 -4.58 -18.20 11.18
N SER A 7 -4.39 -16.91 11.40
CA SER A 7 -4.92 -15.84 10.56
C SER A 7 -3.76 -15.21 9.80
N ILE A 8 -3.86 -15.13 8.48
CA ILE A 8 -2.82 -14.59 7.59
C ILE A 8 -3.47 -13.53 6.72
N ASP A 9 -2.89 -12.34 6.67
CA ASP A 9 -3.42 -11.19 5.94
C ASP A 9 -2.97 -11.16 4.46
N GLU A 10 -1.86 -11.85 4.13
CA GLU A 10 -1.30 -11.89 2.77
C GLU A 10 -1.53 -13.24 2.08
N GLU A 11 -2.03 -13.20 0.83
CA GLU A 11 -2.36 -14.40 0.05
C GLU A 11 -1.12 -15.23 -0.33
N ASN A 12 0.05 -14.59 -0.49
CA ASN A 12 1.30 -15.28 -0.79
C ASN A 12 1.81 -16.08 0.42
N ASP A 13 1.68 -15.53 1.61
CA ASP A 13 2.09 -16.19 2.86
C ASP A 13 1.18 -17.38 3.19
N LEU A 14 -0.09 -17.30 2.80
CA LEU A 14 -1.04 -18.41 2.93
C LEU A 14 -0.61 -19.64 2.13
N LYS A 15 -0.01 -19.46 0.95
CA LYS A 15 0.52 -20.59 0.15
C LYS A 15 1.72 -21.25 0.84
N LEU A 16 2.65 -20.45 1.36
CA LEU A 16 3.84 -20.94 2.05
C LEU A 16 3.48 -21.71 3.32
N VAL A 17 2.53 -21.20 4.10
CA VAL A 17 2.07 -21.87 5.33
C VAL A 17 1.34 -23.17 5.03
N LYS A 18 0.54 -23.23 3.96
CA LYS A 18 -0.11 -24.47 3.52
C LYS A 18 0.91 -25.53 3.09
N GLU A 19 1.93 -25.15 2.34
CA GLU A 19 3.00 -26.05 1.92
C GLU A 19 3.75 -26.59 3.15
N PHE A 20 4.18 -25.71 4.05
CA PHE A 20 4.90 -26.09 5.28
C PHE A 20 4.08 -26.99 6.22
N LEU A 21 2.81 -26.65 6.46
CA LEU A 21 1.96 -27.43 7.36
C LEU A 21 1.44 -28.72 6.71
N GLY A 22 1.35 -28.78 5.38
CA GLY A 22 0.96 -29.97 4.63
C GLY A 22 2.01 -31.08 4.64
N GLU A 23 3.28 -30.73 4.88
CA GLU A 23 4.37 -31.71 5.06
C GLU A 23 4.31 -32.45 6.39
N LEU A 24 3.52 -31.98 7.36
CA LEU A 24 3.40 -32.61 8.67
C LEU A 24 2.36 -33.74 8.64
N PRO A 25 2.76 -35.01 8.83
CA PRO A 25 1.87 -36.17 8.65
C PRO A 25 0.72 -36.25 9.66
N SER A 26 0.78 -35.45 10.74
CA SER A 26 -0.21 -35.43 11.83
C SER A 26 -1.17 -34.24 11.76
N VAL A 27 -1.05 -33.38 10.75
CA VAL A 27 -1.84 -32.15 10.62
C VAL A 27 -2.89 -32.34 9.54
N LYS A 28 -4.15 -32.24 9.92
CA LYS A 28 -5.27 -32.15 8.97
C LYS A 28 -5.61 -30.67 8.82
N ILE A 29 -5.39 -30.13 7.62
CA ILE A 29 -5.75 -28.76 7.30
C ILE A 29 -7.24 -28.75 6.93
N GLU A 30 -8.05 -28.04 7.70
CA GLU A 30 -9.46 -27.78 7.39
C GLU A 30 -9.57 -26.27 7.14
N GLU A 31 -9.90 -25.91 5.90
CA GLU A 31 -10.09 -24.50 5.51
C GLU A 31 -11.51 -24.08 5.86
N GLU A 32 -11.68 -23.46 7.02
CA GLU A 32 -12.86 -22.63 7.27
C GLU A 32 -12.62 -21.28 6.59
N THR A 33 -13.15 -21.15 5.37
CA THR A 33 -13.40 -19.84 4.77
C THR A 33 -14.55 -19.18 5.49
N ASP A 34 -14.27 -18.65 6.69
CA ASP A 34 -15.06 -17.55 7.23
C ASP A 34 -14.91 -16.40 6.22
N VAL A 35 -15.85 -16.30 5.27
CA VAL A 35 -16.01 -15.13 4.41
C VAL A 35 -16.50 -14.00 5.31
N VAL A 36 -15.62 -13.51 6.16
CA VAL A 36 -15.77 -12.21 6.78
C VAL A 36 -15.50 -11.23 5.64
N ILE A 37 -16.57 -10.79 5.00
CA ILE A 37 -16.58 -9.56 4.21
C ILE A 37 -16.39 -8.41 5.21
N THR A 38 -15.23 -8.33 5.83
CA THR A 38 -14.72 -7.05 6.30
C THR A 38 -14.23 -6.38 5.03
N GLU A 39 -15.04 -5.48 4.51
CA GLU A 39 -14.57 -4.40 3.65
C GLU A 39 -13.53 -3.60 4.45
N THR A 40 -12.33 -4.15 4.61
CA THR A 40 -11.16 -3.34 4.90
C THR A 40 -11.09 -2.36 3.73
N PRO A 41 -11.12 -1.04 3.96
CA PRO A 41 -10.91 -0.11 2.88
C PRO A 41 -9.53 -0.44 2.36
N LYS A 42 -9.48 -1.08 1.18
CA LYS A 42 -8.26 -1.53 0.52
C LYS A 42 -7.29 -0.38 0.63
N ALA A 43 -6.28 -0.53 1.48
CA ALA A 43 -5.37 0.56 1.78
C ALA A 43 -4.80 0.99 0.44
N GLN A 44 -5.22 2.17 -0.03
CA GLN A 44 -4.86 2.62 -1.36
C GLN A 44 -3.35 2.57 -1.43
N SER A 45 -2.83 1.80 -2.38
CA SER A 45 -1.40 1.73 -2.60
C SER A 45 -0.87 3.16 -2.77
N ALA A 46 0.36 3.41 -2.34
CA ALA A 46 0.93 4.76 -2.42
C ALA A 46 0.81 5.34 -3.84
N SER A 47 0.93 4.49 -4.86
CA SER A 47 0.70 4.82 -6.27
C SER A 47 -0.74 5.22 -6.59
N GLU A 48 -1.76 4.55 -6.06
CA GLU A 48 -3.18 4.93 -6.23
C GLU A 48 -3.49 6.28 -5.58
N ARG A 49 -2.90 6.55 -4.41
CA ARG A 49 -3.05 7.85 -3.72
C ARG A 49 -2.42 8.98 -4.55
N ILE A 50 -1.20 8.76 -5.05
CA ILE A 50 -0.50 9.72 -5.91
C ILE A 50 -1.29 9.94 -7.20
N LYS A 51 -1.81 8.87 -7.81
CA LYS A 51 -2.62 8.96 -9.03
C LYS A 51 -3.89 9.80 -8.80
N LYS A 52 -4.58 9.61 -7.67
CA LYS A 52 -5.76 10.41 -7.33
C LYS A 52 -5.43 11.90 -7.16
N ILE A 53 -4.33 12.21 -6.48
CA ILE A 53 -3.86 13.60 -6.33
C ILE A 53 -3.55 14.21 -7.70
N LEU A 54 -2.87 13.47 -8.58
CA LEU A 54 -2.58 13.91 -9.93
C LEU A 54 -3.85 14.15 -10.76
N GLU A 55 -4.85 13.27 -10.64
CA GLU A 55 -6.15 13.45 -11.32
C GLU A 55 -6.92 14.66 -10.78
N GLU A 56 -6.91 14.90 -9.48
CA GLU A 56 -7.54 16.08 -8.86
C GLU A 56 -6.82 17.40 -9.17
N ALA A 57 -5.52 17.33 -9.44
CA ALA A 57 -4.68 18.46 -9.87
C ALA A 57 -4.76 18.69 -11.39
N LYS A 58 -5.09 17.67 -12.18
CA LYS A 58 -5.15 17.75 -13.64
C LYS A 58 -6.22 18.76 -14.07
N GLY A 59 -5.83 19.70 -14.93
CA GLY A 59 -6.71 20.76 -15.42
C GLY A 59 -6.94 21.90 -14.42
N LYS A 60 -6.37 21.82 -13.22
CA LYS A 60 -6.14 23.01 -12.39
C LYS A 60 -4.81 23.58 -12.85
N ASP A 61 -4.83 24.81 -13.31
CA ASP A 61 -3.65 25.57 -13.71
C ASP A 61 -2.83 25.97 -12.48
N LEU A 62 -2.35 24.99 -11.71
CA LEU A 62 -1.70 25.18 -10.40
C LEU A 62 -0.40 25.99 -10.48
N PHE A 63 0.22 26.00 -11.65
CA PHE A 63 1.51 26.61 -11.90
C PHE A 63 1.44 27.77 -12.90
N LYS A 64 0.23 28.24 -13.28
CA LYS A 64 0.09 29.34 -14.25
C LYS A 64 0.70 30.65 -13.80
N ASP A 65 0.73 30.87 -12.49
CA ASP A 65 1.20 32.12 -11.89
C ASP A 65 2.73 32.08 -11.67
N ILE A 66 3.40 30.99 -12.07
CA ILE A 66 4.85 30.86 -12.05
C ILE A 66 5.39 31.41 -13.38
N GLU A 67 5.89 32.64 -13.34
CA GLU A 67 6.40 33.35 -14.51
C GLU A 67 7.73 32.76 -15.03
N ASP A 68 8.67 32.44 -14.12
CA ASP A 68 9.90 31.72 -14.43
C ASP A 68 10.03 30.46 -13.56
N PRO A 69 9.72 29.27 -14.12
CA PRO A 69 9.87 28.00 -13.42
C PRO A 69 11.29 27.71 -12.94
N SER A 70 12.31 28.17 -13.67
CA SER A 70 13.72 27.91 -13.35
C SER A 70 14.15 28.73 -12.15
N GLU A 71 13.76 30.01 -12.11
CA GLU A 71 14.01 30.88 -10.97
C GLU A 71 13.22 30.42 -9.75
N TRP A 72 11.94 30.08 -9.91
CA TRP A 72 11.11 29.53 -8.84
C TRP A 72 11.72 28.27 -8.21
N GLN A 73 12.20 27.33 -9.02
CA GLN A 73 12.90 26.14 -8.53
C GLN A 73 14.22 26.47 -7.80
N ARG A 74 14.95 27.49 -8.27
CA ARG A 74 16.20 27.94 -7.64
C ARG A 74 15.93 28.57 -6.28
N GLU A 75 14.89 29.38 -6.15
CA GLU A 75 14.50 29.98 -4.86
C GLU A 75 14.04 28.91 -3.87
N ILE A 76 13.24 27.92 -4.31
CA ILE A 76 12.92 26.77 -3.46
C ILE A 76 14.20 26.07 -3.00
N ARG A 77 15.17 25.79 -3.89
CA ARG A 77 16.41 25.13 -3.47
C ARG A 77 17.18 25.95 -2.42
N LYS A 78 17.29 27.27 -2.61
CA LYS A 78 17.95 28.17 -1.64
C LYS A 78 17.27 28.18 -0.28
N GLU A 79 15.95 28.06 -0.22
CA GLU A 79 15.22 27.97 1.05
C GLU A 79 15.62 26.72 1.84
N TRP A 80 15.86 25.60 1.18
CA TRP A 80 16.26 24.35 1.82
C TRP A 80 17.75 24.32 2.17
N ASP A 81 18.58 24.98 1.37
CA ASP A 81 20.02 25.13 1.65
C ASP A 81 20.33 26.16 2.75
N ARG A 82 19.38 27.03 3.13
CA ARG A 82 19.56 28.05 4.17
C ARG A 82 19.53 27.51 5.60
N ASP A 83 19.01 26.31 5.80
CA ASP A 83 18.87 25.66 7.11
C ASP A 83 20.00 24.63 7.39
N PHE A 84 21.10 24.67 6.63
CA PHE A 84 22.33 23.89 6.82
C PHE A 84 23.58 24.75 7.04
#